data_AF-A0A838RSG6-F1
#
_entry.id   AF-A0A838RSG6-F1
#
_cell.length_a   1.000
_cell.length_b   1.000
_cell.length_c   1.000
_cell.angle_alpha   90.00
_cell.angle_beta   90.00
_cell.angle_gamma   90.00
#
_symmetry.space_group_name_H-M   'P 1'
#
loop_
_entity.id
_entity.type
_entity.pdbx_description
1 polymer ?
#
loop_
_entity_poly.entity_id
_entity_poly.type
_entity_poly.pdbx_seq_one_letter_code
_entity_poly.pdbx_strand_id
1 'polypeptide(L)'
;DGHGGSLRALKLSGALDDMKRRGVEHLSYFQVDNPLVHCIDYTFIGLHDLTKSEMSSKTIPKAGPLEKVGNFVAVDGVVQVIEYSDMPESLATQKNPDGSLMFNAGSIAIHALATSFIERLNANGELNLPWHRAEKKVAYVDASGTLVKPEKPNAVKLEQFIFDAIPLAKNALVYETDRAEEFSPVKNAEGNDSPITCREHQVARGIRWLKATGIRVGDDVKVEIDPQIAVSSLQLKQLALAISEIPSGSMVYFSRDGIEGLPIVAPRGFMKKVLVSLGKLIGARPKPVQSSSTASIA
;
A
#
# COMPACT_ATOMS: atom_id res chain seq x y z
N ASP A 1 6.89 -11.89 15.31
CA ASP A 1 5.91 -11.74 16.41
C ASP A 1 4.65 -11.03 15.92
N GLY A 2 4.09 -11.47 14.78
CA GLY A 2 3.06 -10.72 14.06
C GLY A 2 3.61 -9.50 13.31
N HIS A 3 2.75 -8.85 12.54
CA HIS A 3 3.13 -7.66 11.76
C HIS A 3 3.17 -6.39 12.62
N GLY A 4 2.46 -6.33 13.75
CA GLY A 4 2.56 -5.25 14.74
C GLY A 4 3.96 -5.13 15.36
N GLY A 5 4.67 -6.26 15.52
CA GLY A 5 6.06 -6.29 16.02
C GLY A 5 7.06 -5.51 15.17
N SER A 6 6.73 -5.18 13.91
CA SER A 6 7.53 -4.28 13.07
C SER A 6 7.77 -2.91 13.73
N LEU A 7 6.81 -2.39 14.49
CA LEU A 7 6.95 -1.13 15.22
C LEU A 7 8.01 -1.19 16.31
N ARG A 8 8.13 -2.34 16.97
CA ARG A 8 9.19 -2.60 17.95
C ARG A 8 10.54 -2.77 17.26
N ALA A 9 10.56 -3.49 16.13
CA ALA A 9 11.78 -3.71 15.35
C ALA A 9 12.39 -2.38 14.86
N LEU A 10 11.56 -1.39 14.50
CA LEU A 10 12.03 -0.03 14.16
C LEU A 10 12.77 0.64 15.32
N LYS A 11 12.31 0.47 16.57
CA LYS A 11 13.01 1.00 17.74
C LYS A 11 14.30 0.25 18.02
N LEU A 12 14.24 -1.09 18.08
CA LEU A 12 15.39 -1.93 18.45
C LEU A 12 16.54 -1.88 17.44
N SER A 13 16.24 -1.70 16.16
CA SER A 13 17.25 -1.58 15.09
C SER A 13 17.92 -0.20 15.04
N GLY A 14 17.41 0.79 15.78
CA GLY A 14 17.84 2.18 15.66
C GLY A 14 17.28 2.91 14.42
N ALA A 15 16.36 2.29 13.69
CA ALA A 15 15.75 2.91 12.50
C ALA A 15 14.95 4.18 12.86
N LEU A 16 14.24 4.21 14.00
CA LEU A 16 13.57 5.43 14.47
C LEU A 16 14.57 6.56 14.76
N ASP A 17 15.72 6.25 15.34
CA ASP A 17 16.75 7.26 15.63
C ASP A 17 17.39 7.78 14.32
N ASP A 18 17.58 6.91 13.32
CA ASP A 18 18.01 7.32 11.97
C ASP A 18 16.98 8.21 11.28
N MET A 19 15.69 7.86 11.34
CA MET A 19 14.59 8.67 10.81
C MET A 19 14.57 10.06 11.44
N LYS A 20 14.65 10.13 12.77
CA LYS A 20 14.72 11.39 13.52
C LYS A 20 15.91 12.23 13.10
N ARG A 21 17.11 11.63 12.98
CA ARG A 21 18.32 12.33 12.50
C ARG A 21 18.15 12.91 11.09
N ARG A 22 17.39 12.23 10.22
CA ARG A 22 17.12 12.66 8.84
C ARG A 22 15.93 13.62 8.72
N GLY A 23 15.21 13.88 9.80
CA GLY A 23 13.98 14.69 9.78
C GLY A 23 12.80 13.97 9.10
N VAL A 24 12.75 12.64 9.14
CA VAL A 24 11.60 11.87 8.66
C VAL A 24 10.50 11.93 9.72
N GLU A 25 9.37 12.54 9.37
CA GLU A 25 8.23 12.70 10.28
C GLU A 25 7.18 11.59 10.11
N HIS A 26 7.02 11.08 8.88
CA HIS A 26 5.95 10.17 8.49
C HIS A 26 6.52 8.88 7.86
N LEU A 27 5.89 7.75 8.16
CA LEU A 27 6.19 6.45 7.57
C LEU A 27 5.01 5.94 6.75
N SER A 28 5.28 5.53 5.51
CA SER A 28 4.35 4.68 4.75
C SER A 28 4.62 3.22 5.07
N TYR A 29 3.57 2.51 5.45
CA TYR A 29 3.58 1.09 5.80
C TYR A 29 2.64 0.35 4.85
N PHE A 30 3.05 -0.83 4.39
CA PHE A 30 2.23 -1.73 3.58
C PHE A 30 2.69 -3.18 3.69
N GLN A 31 1.87 -4.11 3.20
CA GLN A 31 2.23 -5.53 3.10
C GLN A 31 2.86 -5.84 1.74
N VAL A 32 3.93 -6.63 1.75
CA VAL A 32 4.73 -6.95 0.54
C VAL A 32 3.96 -7.77 -0.50
N ASP A 33 2.86 -8.41 -0.10
CA ASP A 33 2.05 -9.27 -0.95
C ASP A 33 1.19 -8.51 -1.97
N ASN A 34 1.18 -7.17 -1.97
CA ASN A 34 0.36 -6.36 -2.87
C ASN A 34 1.20 -5.56 -3.90
N PRO A 35 1.43 -6.09 -5.12
CA PRO A 35 2.16 -5.39 -6.17
C PRO A 35 1.54 -4.09 -6.69
N LEU A 36 0.25 -3.83 -6.43
CA LEU A 36 -0.38 -2.57 -6.84
C LEU A 36 -0.11 -1.40 -5.90
N VAL A 37 0.44 -1.66 -4.71
CA VAL A 37 0.62 -0.65 -3.67
C VAL A 37 1.35 0.60 -4.16
N HIS A 38 0.80 1.76 -3.82
CA HIS A 38 1.54 3.02 -3.93
C HIS A 38 2.46 3.16 -2.72
N CYS A 39 3.72 2.73 -2.85
CA CYS A 39 4.69 2.73 -1.74
C CYS A 39 4.84 4.09 -1.05
N ILE A 40 4.69 5.18 -1.81
CA ILE A 40 4.63 6.56 -1.30
C ILE A 40 3.50 7.27 -2.04
N ASP A 41 2.35 7.41 -1.38
CA ASP A 41 1.22 8.18 -1.88
C ASP A 41 1.20 9.57 -1.25
N TYR A 42 1.52 10.58 -2.06
CA TYR A 42 1.58 11.98 -1.63
C TYR A 42 0.24 12.53 -1.16
N THR A 43 -0.87 12.13 -1.77
CA THR A 43 -2.20 12.60 -1.39
C THR A 43 -2.59 12.04 -0.04
N PHE A 44 -2.34 10.75 0.17
CA PHE A 44 -2.63 10.07 1.43
C PHE A 44 -1.75 10.58 2.57
N ILE A 45 -0.44 10.73 2.35
CA ILE A 45 0.50 11.27 3.34
C ILE A 45 0.20 12.75 3.62
N GLY A 46 -0.17 13.53 2.59
CA GLY A 46 -0.58 14.92 2.76
C GLY A 46 -1.83 15.05 3.64
N LEU A 47 -2.83 14.18 3.44
CA LEU A 47 -4.03 14.13 4.29
C LEU A 47 -3.68 13.74 5.74
N HIS A 48 -2.82 12.74 5.92
CA HIS A 48 -2.31 12.33 7.23
C HIS A 48 -1.67 13.50 7.98
N ASP A 49 -0.81 14.27 7.31
CA ASP A 49 -0.16 15.43 7.92
C ASP A 49 -1.13 16.59 8.20
N LEU A 50 -2.00 16.94 7.25
CA LEU A 50 -2.94 18.05 7.38
C LEU A 50 -3.93 17.85 8.53
N THR A 51 -4.35 16.60 8.74
CA THR A 51 -5.27 16.23 9.83
C THR A 51 -4.57 15.97 11.16
N LYS A 52 -3.23 16.05 11.19
CA LYS A 52 -2.41 15.74 12.37
C LYS A 52 -2.76 14.38 12.96
N SER A 53 -2.95 13.42 12.06
CA SER A 53 -3.21 12.02 12.39
C SER A 53 -1.93 11.36 12.85
N GLU A 54 -1.99 10.58 13.93
CA GLU A 54 -0.85 9.74 14.34
C GLU A 54 -0.81 8.42 13.57
N MET A 55 -1.96 7.95 13.09
CA MET A 55 -2.08 6.79 12.22
C MET A 55 -3.28 6.93 11.27
N SER A 56 -3.01 6.86 9.98
CA SER A 56 -4.01 6.84 8.93
C SER A 56 -4.00 5.50 8.21
N SER A 57 -5.14 5.04 7.74
CA SER A 57 -5.26 3.75 7.06
C SER A 57 -6.02 3.86 5.76
N LYS A 58 -5.68 3.04 4.77
CA LYS A 58 -6.48 2.93 3.54
C LYS A 58 -7.51 1.81 3.65
N THR A 59 -8.68 2.04 3.07
CA THR A 59 -9.75 1.05 2.94
C THR A 59 -10.22 0.96 1.50
N ILE A 60 -10.86 -0.16 1.17
CA ILE A 60 -11.62 -0.32 -0.07
C ILE A 60 -12.99 -0.92 0.25
N PRO A 61 -14.00 -0.70 -0.61
CA PRO A 61 -15.20 -1.50 -0.60
C PRO A 61 -14.87 -2.99 -0.72
N LYS A 62 -15.51 -3.82 0.10
CA LYS A 62 -15.35 -5.26 0.02
C LYS A 62 -15.94 -5.80 -1.28
N ALA A 63 -15.27 -6.80 -1.86
CA ALA A 63 -15.75 -7.54 -3.03
C ALA A 63 -16.96 -8.41 -2.68
N GLY A 64 -17.14 -8.75 -1.41
CA GLY A 64 -18.29 -9.46 -0.89
C GLY A 64 -18.27 -9.57 0.64
N PRO A 65 -19.37 -10.02 1.26
CA PRO A 65 -19.51 -10.06 2.72
C PRO A 65 -18.42 -10.90 3.41
N LEU A 66 -18.00 -11.99 2.77
CA LEU A 66 -17.04 -12.97 3.30
C LEU A 66 -15.62 -12.80 2.74
N GLU A 67 -15.29 -11.65 2.15
CA GLU A 67 -13.91 -11.35 1.76
C GLU A 67 -13.00 -11.36 3.00
N LYS A 68 -11.85 -12.05 2.90
CA LYS A 68 -10.89 -12.25 4.01
C LYS A 68 -10.00 -11.02 4.22
N VAL A 69 -10.63 -9.92 4.60
CA VAL A 69 -10.02 -8.66 5.00
C VAL A 69 -10.59 -8.23 6.35
N GLY A 70 -9.75 -7.62 7.20
CA GLY A 70 -10.25 -6.95 8.40
C GLY A 70 -11.23 -5.84 8.03
N ASN A 71 -12.16 -5.50 8.92
CA ASN A 71 -13.18 -4.49 8.68
C ASN A 71 -12.94 -3.29 9.58
N PHE A 72 -12.80 -2.09 9.00
CA PHE A 72 -12.83 -0.87 9.81
C PHE A 72 -14.23 -0.68 10.38
N VAL A 73 -14.27 -0.41 11.68
CA VAL A 73 -15.50 -0.10 12.42
C VAL A 73 -15.21 1.04 13.40
N ALA A 74 -16.27 1.71 13.84
CA ALA A 74 -16.21 2.59 14.98
C ALA A 74 -16.98 1.94 16.14
N VAL A 75 -16.29 1.76 17.28
CA VAL A 75 -16.91 1.32 18.54
C VAL A 75 -16.73 2.44 19.55
N ASP A 76 -17.83 2.93 20.10
CA ASP A 76 -17.85 4.07 21.03
C ASP A 76 -17.09 5.31 20.51
N GLY A 77 -17.17 5.55 19.20
CA GLY A 77 -16.51 6.68 18.53
C GLY A 77 -15.03 6.48 18.23
N VAL A 78 -14.45 5.32 18.57
CA VAL A 78 -13.05 4.98 18.31
C VAL A 78 -12.95 4.07 17.09
N VAL A 79 -12.12 4.45 16.12
CA VAL A 79 -11.85 3.65 14.93
C VAL A 79 -10.96 2.46 15.31
N GLN A 80 -11.34 1.27 14.84
CA GLN A 80 -10.57 0.05 15.02
C GLN A 80 -10.83 -0.93 13.86
N VAL A 81 -10.12 -2.05 13.86
CA VAL A 81 -10.31 -3.12 12.88
C VAL A 81 -10.78 -4.38 13.59
N ILE A 82 -11.86 -4.98 13.09
CA ILE A 82 -12.25 -6.34 13.46
C ILE A 82 -11.70 -7.28 12.40
N GLU A 83 -10.89 -8.25 12.81
CA GLU A 83 -10.37 -9.25 11.88
C GLU A 83 -11.47 -10.14 11.32
N TYR A 84 -11.28 -10.62 10.09
CA TYR A 84 -12.30 -11.43 9.41
C TYR A 84 -12.59 -12.75 10.15
N SER A 85 -11.61 -13.28 10.89
CA SER A 85 -11.78 -14.49 11.70
C SER A 85 -12.65 -14.27 12.94
N ASP A 86 -12.71 -13.02 13.40
CA ASP A 86 -13.37 -12.64 14.65
C ASP A 86 -14.72 -11.98 14.40
N MET A 87 -15.05 -11.69 13.13
CA MET A 87 -16.32 -11.12 12.71
C MET A 87 -17.39 -12.21 12.55
N PRO A 88 -18.50 -12.17 13.31
CA PRO A 88 -19.63 -13.08 13.10
C PRO A 88 -20.23 -12.96 11.70
N GLU A 89 -20.61 -14.09 11.10
CA GLU A 89 -21.20 -14.13 9.76
C GLU A 89 -22.47 -13.29 9.63
N SER A 90 -23.28 -13.22 10.70
CA SER A 90 -24.49 -12.38 10.76
C SER A 90 -24.17 -10.89 10.58
N LEU A 91 -23.04 -10.41 11.10
CA LEU A 91 -22.58 -9.05 10.88
C LEU A 91 -21.91 -8.90 9.51
N ALA A 92 -21.10 -9.88 9.09
CA ALA A 92 -20.41 -9.83 7.81
C ALA A 92 -21.37 -9.75 6.61
N THR A 93 -22.55 -10.37 6.73
CA THR A 93 -23.61 -10.40 5.71
C THR A 93 -24.69 -9.33 5.91
N GLN A 94 -24.60 -8.54 6.99
CA GLN A 94 -25.57 -7.50 7.30
C GLN A 94 -25.60 -6.43 6.20
N LYS A 95 -26.81 -6.02 5.82
CA LYS A 95 -27.05 -5.03 4.77
C LYS A 95 -27.78 -3.81 5.28
N ASN A 96 -27.48 -2.67 4.69
CA ASN A 96 -28.28 -1.45 4.80
C ASN A 96 -29.62 -1.61 4.06
N PRO A 97 -30.60 -0.72 4.28
CA PRO A 97 -31.88 -0.75 3.57
C PRO A 97 -31.79 -0.69 2.04
N ASP A 98 -30.71 -0.09 1.51
CA ASP A 98 -30.44 -0.02 0.06
C ASP A 98 -29.79 -1.30 -0.52
N GLY A 99 -29.55 -2.31 0.32
CA GLY A 99 -28.93 -3.57 -0.06
C GLY A 99 -27.40 -3.59 -0.07
N SER A 100 -26.74 -2.44 0.19
CA SER A 100 -25.28 -2.37 0.38
C SER A 100 -24.85 -3.08 1.67
N LEU A 101 -23.61 -3.56 1.72
CA LEU A 101 -23.07 -4.15 2.96
C LEU A 101 -22.95 -3.06 4.04
N MET A 102 -23.46 -3.35 5.24
CA MET A 102 -23.36 -2.42 6.37
C MET A 102 -21.89 -2.23 6.79
N PHE A 103 -21.13 -3.32 6.79
CA PHE A 103 -19.69 -3.32 7.08
C PHE A 103 -18.91 -3.57 5.78
N ASN A 104 -18.69 -2.50 5.03
CA ASN A 104 -18.08 -2.54 3.70
C ASN A 104 -16.62 -2.04 3.65
N ALA A 105 -16.12 -1.44 4.73
CA ALA A 105 -14.78 -0.85 4.77
C ALA A 105 -13.71 -1.93 5.04
N GLY A 106 -13.22 -2.56 3.98
CA GLY A 106 -12.16 -3.57 4.05
C GLY A 106 -10.78 -2.95 4.24
N SER A 107 -10.02 -3.45 5.22
CA SER A 107 -8.63 -3.07 5.46
C SER A 107 -7.70 -3.76 4.47
N ILE A 108 -6.90 -2.95 3.78
CA ILE A 108 -5.86 -3.42 2.84
C ILE A 108 -4.45 -3.34 3.45
N ALA A 109 -4.36 -3.10 4.77
CA ALA A 109 -3.12 -3.03 5.54
C ALA A 109 -2.08 -2.04 4.98
N ILE A 110 -2.55 -0.92 4.42
CA ILE A 110 -1.73 0.23 4.03
C ILE A 110 -1.98 1.35 5.05
N HIS A 111 -0.90 1.84 5.67
CA HIS A 111 -0.97 2.84 6.73
C HIS A 111 0.03 3.96 6.51
N ALA A 112 -0.29 5.15 7.03
CA ALA A 112 0.67 6.21 7.28
C ALA A 112 0.77 6.38 8.80
N LEU A 113 2.00 6.44 9.34
CA LEU A 113 2.23 6.60 10.78
C LEU A 113 3.17 7.77 11.04
N ALA A 114 2.83 8.57 12.04
CA ALA A 114 3.76 9.55 12.58
C ALA A 114 4.89 8.80 13.32
N THR A 115 6.15 9.16 13.05
CA THR A 115 7.31 8.56 13.74
C THR A 115 7.25 8.77 15.25
N SER A 116 6.77 9.92 15.70
CA SER A 116 6.54 10.25 17.12
C SER A 116 5.48 9.35 17.78
N PHE A 117 4.48 8.90 17.03
CA PHE A 117 3.50 7.94 17.52
C PHE A 117 4.15 6.56 17.75
N ILE A 118 5.02 6.14 16.84
CA ILE A 118 5.75 4.87 16.99
C ILE A 118 6.72 4.93 18.18
N GLU A 119 7.39 6.07 18.39
CA GLU A 119 8.17 6.29 19.61
C GLU A 119 7.30 6.16 20.87
N ARG A 120 6.11 6.77 20.87
CA ARG A 120 5.14 6.71 21.98
C ARG A 120 4.67 5.29 22.27
N LEU A 121 4.41 4.48 21.24
CA LEU A 121 4.03 3.07 21.40
C LEU A 121 5.13 2.20 22.03
N ASN A 122 6.39 2.64 21.97
CA ASN A 122 7.56 1.92 22.51
C ASN A 122 8.14 2.58 23.77
N ALA A 123 7.52 3.64 24.31
CA ALA A 123 8.13 4.50 25.33
C ALA A 123 8.46 3.77 26.65
N ASN A 124 7.73 2.70 26.98
CA ASN A 124 7.88 1.96 28.24
C ASN A 124 8.85 0.77 28.14
N GLY A 125 9.67 0.69 27.09
CA GLY A 125 10.61 -0.41 26.86
C GLY A 125 9.99 -1.66 26.20
N GLU A 126 8.67 -1.68 26.05
CA GLU A 126 7.91 -2.67 25.31
C GLU A 126 6.92 -2.01 24.35
N LEU A 127 6.49 -2.77 23.33
CA LEU A 127 5.49 -2.31 22.37
C LEU A 127 4.11 -2.44 22.98
N ASN A 128 3.44 -1.32 23.19
CA ASN A 128 2.08 -1.24 23.76
C ASN A 128 1.01 -1.66 22.74
N LEU A 129 0.97 -2.95 22.39
CA LEU A 129 -0.06 -3.59 21.59
C LEU A 129 -0.44 -4.95 22.20
N PRO A 130 -1.70 -5.40 22.08
CA PRO A 130 -2.14 -6.67 22.64
C PRO A 130 -1.49 -7.86 21.92
N TRP A 131 -1.33 -8.96 22.66
CA TRP A 131 -0.92 -10.25 22.11
C TRP A 131 -2.14 -11.07 21.71
N HIS A 132 -2.17 -11.51 20.46
CA HIS A 132 -3.15 -12.43 19.91
C HIS A 132 -2.65 -13.85 19.95
N ARG A 133 -3.52 -14.78 20.38
CA ARG A 133 -3.22 -16.20 20.53
C ARG A 133 -3.73 -16.98 19.31
N ALA A 134 -2.84 -17.70 18.64
CA ALA A 134 -3.21 -18.64 17.58
C ALA A 134 -2.73 -20.05 17.90
N GLU A 135 -3.64 -21.03 17.92
CA GLU A 135 -3.30 -22.43 18.05
C GLU A 135 -2.75 -22.98 16.73
N LYS A 136 -1.57 -23.60 16.76
CA LYS A 136 -0.88 -24.11 15.58
C LYS A 136 -0.43 -25.56 15.77
N LYS A 137 -0.36 -26.27 14.65
CA LYS A 137 0.33 -27.56 14.52
C LYS A 137 1.77 -27.26 14.13
N VAL A 138 2.69 -27.35 15.08
CA VAL A 138 4.11 -27.03 14.87
C VAL A 138 4.90 -28.32 14.97
N ALA A 139 5.60 -28.67 13.89
CA ALA A 139 6.51 -29.81 13.90
C ALA A 139 7.60 -29.59 14.94
N TYR A 140 7.91 -30.62 15.72
CA TYR A 140 8.87 -30.56 16.81
C TYR A 140 9.69 -31.84 16.87
N VAL A 141 10.81 -31.80 17.60
CA VAL A 141 11.62 -32.98 17.91
C VAL A 141 11.25 -33.46 19.30
N ASP A 142 10.85 -34.71 19.44
CA ASP A 142 10.49 -35.29 20.74
C ASP A 142 11.72 -35.67 21.57
N ALA A 143 11.50 -36.19 22.79
CA ALA A 143 12.57 -36.59 23.69
C ALA A 143 13.46 -37.73 23.16
N SER A 144 13.01 -38.47 22.14
CA SER A 144 13.78 -39.53 21.49
C SER A 144 14.67 -39.01 20.34
N GLY A 145 14.56 -37.72 20.00
CA GLY A 145 15.24 -37.14 18.84
C GLY A 145 14.47 -37.35 17.53
N THR A 146 13.21 -37.79 17.58
CA THR A 146 12.40 -38.05 16.39
C THR A 146 11.61 -36.82 15.98
N LEU A 147 11.58 -36.50 14.68
CA LEU A 147 10.77 -35.43 14.13
C LEU A 147 9.29 -35.84 14.09
N VAL A 148 8.44 -35.10 14.79
CA VAL A 148 7.00 -35.34 14.88
C VAL A 148 6.22 -34.25 14.15
N LYS A 149 5.26 -34.66 13.31
CA LYS A 149 4.26 -33.77 12.71
C LYS A 149 2.91 -34.00 13.41
N PRO A 150 2.46 -33.07 14.27
CA PRO A 150 1.31 -33.30 15.13
C PRO A 150 -0.02 -33.23 14.37
N GLU A 151 -0.96 -34.11 14.73
CA GLU A 151 -2.32 -34.13 14.13
C GLU A 151 -3.25 -33.09 14.73
N LYS A 152 -3.03 -32.70 15.99
CA LYS A 152 -3.78 -31.67 16.74
C LYS A 152 -2.87 -30.47 17.06
N PRO A 153 -3.42 -29.26 17.26
CA PRO A 153 -2.62 -28.14 17.71
C PRO A 153 -1.84 -28.47 18.99
N ASN A 154 -0.55 -28.15 19.00
CA ASN A 154 0.39 -28.46 20.08
C ASN A 154 1.21 -27.24 20.51
N ALA A 155 1.02 -26.10 19.85
CA ALA A 155 1.75 -24.87 20.14
C ALA A 155 0.81 -23.67 20.09
N VAL A 156 1.15 -22.67 20.90
CA VAL A 156 0.56 -21.34 20.85
C VAL A 156 1.53 -20.40 20.14
N LYS A 157 1.08 -19.78 19.06
CA LYS A 157 1.78 -18.67 18.41
C LYS A 157 1.19 -17.36 18.94
N LEU A 158 2.06 -16.47 19.40
CA LEU A 158 1.68 -15.12 19.84
C LEU A 158 2.06 -14.10 18.76
N GLU A 159 1.12 -13.23 18.41
CA GLU A 159 1.29 -12.20 17.38
C GLU A 159 0.70 -10.87 17.85
N GLN A 160 1.37 -9.76 17.54
CA GLN A 160 0.78 -8.42 17.64
C GLN A 160 0.33 -7.96 16.26
N PHE A 161 -0.78 -7.25 16.16
CA PHE A 161 -1.29 -6.76 14.89
C PHE A 161 -1.13 -5.24 14.76
N ILE A 162 -0.66 -4.78 13.60
CA ILE A 162 -0.39 -3.36 13.31
C ILE A 162 -1.64 -2.49 13.49
N PHE A 163 -2.82 -3.01 13.15
CA PHE A 163 -4.06 -2.27 13.24
C PHE A 163 -4.56 -2.08 14.67
N ASP A 164 -4.03 -2.81 15.66
CA ASP A 164 -4.31 -2.57 17.07
C ASP A 164 -3.73 -1.23 17.55
N ALA A 165 -2.82 -0.62 16.77
CA ALA A 165 -2.31 0.72 17.04
C ALA A 165 -3.34 1.81 16.71
N ILE A 166 -4.31 1.56 15.81
CA ILE A 166 -5.30 2.56 15.37
C ILE A 166 -6.08 3.17 16.54
N PRO A 167 -6.69 2.39 17.46
CA PRO A 167 -7.43 2.96 18.60
C PRO A 167 -6.54 3.73 19.58
N LEU A 168 -5.21 3.57 19.52
CA LEU A 168 -4.25 4.30 20.36
C LEU A 168 -3.78 5.62 19.72
N ALA A 169 -4.09 5.84 18.44
CA ALA A 169 -3.68 7.01 17.68
C ALA A 169 -4.65 8.18 17.84
N LYS A 170 -4.12 9.39 17.96
CA LYS A 170 -4.90 10.64 17.85
C LYS A 170 -5.28 10.90 16.41
N ASN A 171 -6.51 11.38 16.21
CA ASN A 171 -7.06 11.75 14.90
C ASN A 171 -6.90 10.62 13.87
N ALA A 172 -7.12 9.37 14.30
CA ALA A 172 -7.08 8.22 13.39
C ALA A 172 -8.08 8.43 12.24
N LEU A 173 -7.63 8.20 11.01
CA LEU A 173 -8.47 8.38 9.82
C LEU A 173 -8.41 7.17 8.91
N VAL A 174 -9.51 6.95 8.19
CA VAL A 174 -9.66 5.92 7.18
C VAL A 174 -9.92 6.61 5.84
N TYR A 175 -9.06 6.34 4.87
CA TYR A 175 -9.10 6.89 3.52
C TYR A 175 -9.57 5.82 2.55
N GLU A 176 -10.75 5.98 1.97
CA GLU A 176 -11.22 5.07 0.93
C GLU A 176 -10.45 5.28 -0.37
N THR A 177 -10.00 4.19 -0.99
CA THR A 177 -9.30 4.18 -2.27
C THR A 177 -9.94 3.21 -3.26
N ASP A 178 -9.48 3.24 -4.51
CA ASP A 178 -9.92 2.33 -5.56
C ASP A 178 -9.14 1.01 -5.50
N ARG A 179 -9.86 -0.10 -5.34
CA ARG A 179 -9.31 -1.46 -5.41
C ARG A 179 -8.49 -1.68 -6.67
N ALA A 180 -8.99 -1.21 -7.81
CA ALA A 180 -8.37 -1.45 -9.10
C ALA A 180 -7.02 -0.72 -9.24
N GLU A 181 -6.80 0.33 -8.44
CA GLU A 181 -5.55 1.09 -8.42
C GLU A 181 -4.60 0.57 -7.35
N GLU A 182 -5.09 0.15 -6.18
CA GLU A 182 -4.26 -0.02 -4.99
C GLU A 182 -4.28 -1.41 -4.35
N PHE A 183 -5.13 -2.35 -4.77
CA PHE A 183 -5.26 -3.64 -4.09
C PHE A 183 -5.38 -4.84 -5.01
N SER A 184 -4.31 -5.62 -5.07
CA SER A 184 -4.30 -6.95 -5.69
C SER A 184 -3.28 -7.86 -5.01
N PRO A 185 -3.61 -8.43 -3.84
CA PRO A 185 -2.68 -9.24 -3.07
C PRO A 185 -2.35 -10.57 -3.74
N VAL A 186 -1.22 -11.16 -3.37
CA VAL A 186 -0.73 -12.47 -3.80
C VAL A 186 -0.54 -13.35 -2.55
N LYS A 187 -1.60 -14.11 -2.22
CA LYS A 187 -1.69 -14.97 -1.04
C LYS A 187 -1.73 -16.45 -1.38
N ASN A 188 -2.19 -16.81 -2.58
CA ASN A 188 -2.38 -18.18 -3.04
C ASN A 188 -1.53 -18.46 -4.28
N ALA A 189 -1.16 -19.73 -4.48
CA ALA A 189 -0.43 -20.15 -5.68
C ALA A 189 -1.28 -20.01 -6.95
N GLU A 190 -2.57 -20.32 -6.85
CA GLU A 190 -3.54 -20.31 -7.95
C GLU A 190 -4.90 -19.79 -7.46
N GLY A 191 -5.80 -19.45 -8.39
CA GLY A 191 -7.13 -18.93 -8.07
C GLY A 191 -7.12 -17.46 -7.65
N ASN A 192 -8.03 -17.08 -6.73
CA ASN A 192 -8.11 -15.71 -6.21
C ASN A 192 -6.83 -15.33 -5.47
N ASP A 193 -6.47 -14.04 -5.48
CA ASP A 193 -5.27 -13.51 -4.83
C ASP A 193 -3.99 -14.30 -5.21
N SER A 194 -3.82 -14.57 -6.51
CA SER A 194 -2.68 -15.32 -7.06
C SER A 194 -1.84 -14.48 -8.03
N PRO A 195 -0.62 -14.92 -8.40
CA PRO A 195 0.22 -14.21 -9.37
C PRO A 195 -0.50 -13.94 -10.70
N ILE A 196 -1.37 -14.86 -11.13
CA ILE A 196 -2.15 -14.72 -12.37
C ILE A 196 -3.12 -13.55 -12.24
N THR A 197 -3.97 -13.55 -11.21
CA THR A 197 -4.95 -12.48 -10.96
C THR A 197 -4.27 -11.11 -10.76
N CYS A 198 -3.12 -11.09 -10.08
CA CYS A 198 -2.38 -9.86 -9.85
C CYS A 198 -1.78 -9.28 -11.13
N ARG A 199 -1.24 -10.13 -12.01
CA ARG A 199 -0.77 -9.70 -13.34
C ARG A 199 -1.92 -9.16 -14.18
N GLU A 200 -3.08 -9.81 -14.14
CA GLU A 200 -4.27 -9.33 -14.86
C GLU A 200 -4.75 -7.96 -14.37
N HIS A 201 -4.77 -7.74 -13.05
CA HIS A 201 -5.11 -6.44 -12.47
C HIS A 201 -4.09 -5.35 -12.83
N GLN A 202 -2.78 -5.65 -12.83
CA GLN A 202 -1.73 -4.73 -13.27
C GLN A 202 -1.88 -4.32 -14.74
N VAL A 203 -2.13 -5.29 -15.63
CA VAL A 203 -2.41 -5.02 -17.05
C VAL A 203 -3.67 -4.17 -17.20
N ALA A 204 -4.74 -4.52 -16.50
CA ALA A 204 -5.99 -3.75 -16.53
C ALA A 204 -5.78 -2.30 -16.05
N ARG A 205 -4.97 -2.09 -15.00
CA ARG A 205 -4.58 -0.76 -14.52
C ARG A 205 -3.83 0.03 -15.59
N GLY A 206 -2.81 -0.57 -16.20
CA GLY A 206 -2.06 0.07 -17.29
C GLY A 206 -2.94 0.45 -18.48
N ILE A 207 -3.89 -0.42 -18.87
CA ILE A 207 -4.85 -0.14 -19.94
C ILE A 207 -5.75 1.05 -19.57
N ARG A 208 -6.27 1.12 -18.34
CA ARG A 208 -7.09 2.27 -17.89
C ARG A 208 -6.29 3.56 -17.95
N TRP A 209 -5.03 3.54 -17.52
CA TRP A 209 -4.16 4.72 -17.57
C TRP A 209 -3.94 5.20 -19.00
N LEU A 210 -3.63 4.30 -19.94
CA LEU A 210 -3.45 4.65 -21.36
C LEU A 210 -4.73 5.20 -22.00
N LYS A 211 -5.89 4.58 -21.72
CA LYS A 211 -7.17 5.10 -22.19
C LYS A 211 -7.43 6.52 -21.66
N ALA A 212 -7.05 6.81 -20.42
CA ALA A 212 -7.19 8.14 -19.83
C ALA A 212 -6.28 9.23 -20.46
N THR A 213 -5.24 8.83 -21.20
CA THR A 213 -4.44 9.76 -22.03
C THR A 213 -5.03 9.97 -23.42
N GLY A 214 -6.14 9.31 -23.76
CA GLY A 214 -6.79 9.38 -25.08
C GLY A 214 -6.30 8.32 -26.09
N ILE A 215 -5.44 7.39 -25.67
CA ILE A 215 -4.97 6.30 -26.54
C ILE A 215 -6.09 5.26 -26.70
N ARG A 216 -6.40 4.87 -27.93
CA ARG A 216 -7.26 3.72 -28.19
C ARG A 216 -6.49 2.43 -27.94
N VAL A 217 -7.01 1.55 -27.09
CA VAL A 217 -6.37 0.27 -26.77
C VAL A 217 -7.31 -0.84 -27.23
N GLY A 218 -6.83 -1.68 -28.14
CA GLY A 218 -7.54 -2.84 -28.66
C GLY A 218 -7.74 -3.94 -27.62
N ASP A 219 -8.44 -4.99 -28.02
CA ASP A 219 -8.74 -6.14 -27.17
C ASP A 219 -7.50 -7.00 -26.94
N ASP A 220 -7.48 -7.77 -25.85
CA ASP A 220 -6.40 -8.71 -25.49
C ASP A 220 -4.97 -8.12 -25.44
N VAL A 221 -4.85 -6.80 -25.26
CA VAL A 221 -3.56 -6.13 -25.06
C VAL A 221 -2.97 -6.51 -23.70
N LYS A 222 -1.66 -6.78 -23.67
CA LYS A 222 -0.85 -6.87 -22.45
C LYS A 222 0.02 -5.63 -22.38
N VAL A 223 0.00 -4.96 -21.24
CA VAL A 223 0.77 -3.73 -21.04
C VAL A 223 1.48 -3.73 -19.71
N GLU A 224 2.71 -3.26 -19.72
CA GLU A 224 3.48 -2.90 -18.54
C GLU A 224 4.04 -1.49 -18.71
N ILE A 225 3.99 -0.72 -17.63
CA ILE A 225 4.47 0.67 -17.57
C ILE A 225 5.50 0.73 -16.46
N ASP A 226 6.74 1.04 -16.82
CA ASP A 226 7.84 1.16 -15.86
C ASP A 226 7.51 2.27 -14.84
N PRO A 227 7.54 1.98 -13.51
CA PRO A 227 7.32 3.01 -12.49
C PRO A 227 8.32 4.17 -12.57
N GLN A 228 9.46 4.01 -13.24
CA GLN A 228 10.42 5.08 -13.50
C GLN A 228 9.93 6.16 -14.47
N ILE A 229 8.87 5.90 -15.25
CA ILE A 229 8.25 6.89 -16.14
C ILE A 229 6.90 7.39 -15.61
N ALA A 230 6.12 6.54 -14.95
CA ALA A 230 4.85 6.92 -14.35
C ALA A 230 4.43 5.92 -13.26
N VAL A 231 4.08 6.44 -12.09
CA VAL A 231 3.44 5.68 -10.99
C VAL A 231 1.95 6.00 -10.85
N SER A 232 1.38 6.79 -11.77
CA SER A 232 -0.05 7.11 -11.80
C SER A 232 -0.53 7.45 -13.21
N SER A 233 -1.84 7.33 -13.44
CA SER A 233 -2.51 7.80 -14.67
C SER A 233 -2.22 9.27 -14.98
N LEU A 234 -2.18 10.12 -13.95
CA LEU A 234 -1.90 11.55 -14.10
C LEU A 234 -0.48 11.79 -14.65
N GLN A 235 0.52 11.12 -14.07
CA GLN A 235 1.91 11.23 -14.55
C GLN A 235 2.05 10.69 -15.97
N LEU A 236 1.41 9.56 -16.29
CA LEU A 236 1.42 9.01 -17.64
C LEU A 236 0.85 10.01 -18.65
N LYS A 237 -0.27 10.67 -18.31
CA LYS A 237 -0.89 11.71 -19.14
C LYS A 237 0.05 12.89 -19.39
N GLN A 238 0.88 13.26 -18.42
CA GLN A 238 1.86 14.34 -18.54
C GLN A 238 3.00 14.03 -19.51
N LEU A 239 3.28 12.75 -19.79
CA LEU A 239 4.32 12.36 -20.75
C LEU A 239 3.96 12.72 -22.21
N ALA A 240 2.69 13.01 -22.50
CA ALA A 240 2.21 13.37 -23.83
C ALA A 240 2.70 12.39 -24.92
N LEU A 241 2.44 11.10 -24.70
CA LEU A 241 2.90 10.02 -25.57
C LEU A 241 2.42 10.27 -27.02
N ALA A 242 3.35 10.18 -27.97
CA ALA A 242 3.08 10.37 -29.39
C ALA A 242 2.52 9.10 -30.06
N ILE A 243 1.56 8.45 -29.41
CA ILE A 243 0.82 7.30 -29.95
C ILE A 243 -0.68 7.55 -29.82
N SER A 244 -1.45 7.15 -30.81
CA SER A 244 -2.91 7.29 -30.80
C SER A 244 -3.63 5.95 -30.56
N GLU A 245 -2.94 4.83 -30.80
CA GLU A 245 -3.55 3.51 -30.81
C GLU A 245 -2.56 2.40 -30.45
N ILE A 246 -3.06 1.37 -29.77
CA ILE A 246 -2.38 0.11 -29.49
C ILE A 246 -3.25 -1.01 -30.08
N PRO A 247 -2.79 -1.73 -31.11
CA PRO A 247 -3.58 -2.77 -31.78
C PRO A 247 -3.96 -3.93 -30.85
N SER A 248 -5.06 -4.61 -31.15
CA SER A 248 -5.48 -5.80 -30.41
C SER A 248 -4.40 -6.89 -30.40
N GLY A 249 -4.29 -7.62 -29.29
CA GLY A 249 -3.31 -8.70 -29.09
C GLY A 249 -1.86 -8.22 -28.90
N SER A 250 -1.61 -6.91 -28.84
CA SER A 250 -0.25 -6.38 -28.65
C SER A 250 0.27 -6.66 -27.24
N MET A 251 1.58 -6.89 -27.12
CA MET A 251 2.30 -6.90 -25.85
C MET A 251 3.23 -5.70 -25.83
N VAL A 252 2.97 -4.71 -24.97
CA VAL A 252 3.66 -3.43 -24.99
C VAL A 252 4.30 -3.12 -23.65
N TYR A 253 5.54 -2.63 -23.69
CA TYR A 253 6.28 -2.19 -22.51
C TYR A 253 6.68 -0.73 -22.68
N PHE A 254 6.29 0.12 -21.73
CA PHE A 254 6.63 1.53 -21.70
C PHE A 254 7.75 1.76 -20.69
N SER A 255 8.91 2.20 -21.17
CA SER A 255 10.10 2.45 -20.34
C SER A 255 10.72 3.81 -20.66
N ARG A 256 11.82 4.13 -19.98
CA ARG A 256 12.62 5.33 -20.28
C ARG A 256 13.30 5.27 -21.65
N ASP A 257 13.54 4.06 -22.15
CA ASP A 257 14.26 3.83 -23.41
C ASP A 257 13.32 3.83 -24.62
N GLY A 258 12.02 3.65 -24.38
CA GLY A 258 10.99 3.79 -25.41
C GLY A 258 9.75 2.96 -25.15
N ILE A 259 9.01 2.72 -26.23
CA ILE A 259 7.86 1.83 -26.23
C ILE A 259 8.24 0.61 -27.07
N GLU A 260 8.25 -0.56 -26.44
CA GLU A 260 8.50 -1.83 -27.09
C GLU A 260 7.18 -2.51 -27.48
N GLY A 261 7.22 -3.36 -28.52
CA GLY A 261 6.08 -4.19 -28.90
C GLY A 261 4.98 -3.52 -29.73
N LEU A 262 5.14 -2.24 -30.10
CA LEU A 262 4.33 -1.61 -31.13
C LEU A 262 4.97 -1.78 -32.52
N PRO A 263 4.17 -2.06 -33.58
CA PRO A 263 4.67 -1.98 -34.93
C PRO A 263 5.16 -0.55 -35.19
N ILE A 264 6.40 -0.44 -35.69
CA ILE A 264 7.09 0.85 -35.87
C ILE A 264 6.24 1.79 -36.72
N VAL A 265 5.65 2.83 -36.12
CA VAL A 265 5.12 3.99 -36.84
C VAL A 265 6.03 5.20 -36.54
N ALA A 266 7.21 5.17 -37.17
CA ALA A 266 8.14 6.27 -37.49
C ALA A 266 8.84 7.07 -36.35
N PRO A 267 9.83 7.91 -36.71
CA PRO A 267 11.25 7.59 -36.87
C PRO A 267 12.07 7.76 -35.57
N ARG A 268 13.17 7.01 -35.47
CA ARG A 268 14.20 7.13 -34.42
C ARG A 268 14.70 8.57 -34.29
N GLY A 269 14.14 9.37 -33.39
CA GLY A 269 14.62 10.74 -33.17
C GLY A 269 13.81 11.61 -32.21
N PHE A 270 12.55 11.28 -31.91
CA PHE A 270 11.68 12.20 -31.17
C PHE A 270 11.81 12.10 -29.64
N MET A 271 12.10 10.93 -29.07
CA MET A 271 12.20 10.77 -27.59
C MET A 271 13.40 11.49 -26.95
N LYS A 272 14.42 11.87 -27.73
CA LYS A 272 15.52 12.70 -27.23
C LYS A 272 15.08 14.10 -26.80
N LYS A 273 13.96 14.63 -27.32
CA LYS A 273 13.44 15.96 -26.94
C LYS A 273 12.59 15.94 -25.67
N VAL A 274 11.88 14.83 -25.38
CA VAL A 274 11.06 14.71 -24.16
C VAL A 274 11.94 14.49 -22.93
N LEU A 275 13.02 13.69 -23.04
CA LEU A 275 13.98 13.47 -21.93
C LEU A 275 14.73 14.75 -21.50
N VAL A 276 15.03 15.67 -22.42
CA VAL A 276 15.68 16.96 -22.09
C VAL A 276 14.76 17.87 -21.26
N SER A 277 13.43 17.71 -21.39
CA SER A 277 12.45 18.44 -20.59
C SER A 277 12.26 17.83 -19.19
N LEU A 278 12.21 16.49 -19.07
CA LEU A 278 12.09 15.81 -17.77
C LEU A 278 13.34 15.98 -16.88
N GLY A 279 14.54 15.96 -17.46
CA GLY A 279 15.78 16.19 -16.70
C GLY A 279 15.86 17.58 -16.04
N LYS A 280 15.16 18.58 -16.58
CA LYS A 280 15.05 19.92 -15.99
C LYS A 280 14.02 20.01 -14.87
N LEU A 281 12.95 19.21 -14.89
CA LEU A 281 11.95 19.17 -13.82
C LEU A 281 12.44 18.42 -12.58
N ILE A 282 13.27 17.38 -12.75
CA ILE A 282 13.73 16.51 -11.65
C ILE A 282 15.06 17.01 -11.05
N GLY A 283 15.79 17.87 -11.76
CA GLY A 283 17.12 18.37 -11.37
C GLY A 283 17.17 19.69 -10.58
N ALA A 284 16.04 20.36 -10.34
CA ALA A 284 16.03 21.60 -9.57
C ALA A 284 16.06 21.29 -8.06
N ARG A 285 17.25 21.18 -7.47
CA ARG A 285 17.39 21.31 -6.01
C ARG A 285 16.82 22.68 -5.59
N PRO A 286 15.94 22.75 -4.58
CA PRO A 286 15.56 24.04 -4.03
C PRO A 286 16.84 24.77 -3.56
N LYS A 287 17.02 26.02 -3.99
CA LYS A 287 18.08 26.87 -3.46
C LYS A 287 17.87 26.98 -1.94
N PRO A 288 18.90 26.84 -1.12
CA PRO A 288 18.76 27.09 0.31
C PRO A 288 18.25 28.53 0.49
N VAL A 289 17.18 28.66 1.28
CA VAL A 289 16.69 29.95 1.74
C VAL A 289 17.81 30.57 2.56
N GLN A 290 18.42 31.63 2.04
CA GLN A 290 19.32 32.46 2.85
C GLN A 290 18.48 33.13 3.93
N SER A 291 18.70 32.73 5.19
CA SER A 291 18.22 33.48 6.33
C SER A 291 18.97 34.82 6.35
N SER A 292 18.26 35.90 6.03
CA SER A 292 18.74 37.25 6.34
C SER A 292 18.61 37.45 7.84
N SER A 293 19.66 37.11 8.59
CA SER A 293 19.87 37.64 9.93
C SER A 293 20.31 39.09 9.83
N THR A 294 19.36 40.02 9.82
CA THR A 294 19.66 41.40 10.22
C THR A 294 19.52 41.47 11.73
N ALA A 295 20.66 41.29 12.40
CA ALA A 295 20.86 41.88 13.71
C ALA A 295 20.82 43.41 13.55
N SER A 296 19.92 44.05 14.29
CA SER A 296 19.94 45.48 14.56
C SER A 296 19.57 45.63 16.02
N ILE A 297 20.61 45.91 16.81
CA ILE A 297 20.52 46.33 18.20
C ILE A 297 20.00 47.77 18.22
N ALA A 298 18.92 48.01 18.96
CA ALA A 298 18.64 49.22 19.73
C ALA A 298 17.58 48.86 20.79
#